data_AF-A0A7K6Z654-F1
#
_entry.id   AF-A0A7K6Z654-F1
#
_cell.length_a   1.000
_cell.length_b   1.000
_cell.length_c   1.000
_cell.angle_alpha   90.00
_cell.angle_beta   90.00
_cell.angle_gamma   90.00
#
_symmetry.space_group_name_H-M   'P 1'
#
loop_
_entity.id
_entity.type
_entity.pdbx_description
1 polymer ?
#
loop_
_entity_poly.entity_id
_entity_poly.type
_entity_poly.pdbx_seq_one_letter_code
_entity_poly.pdbx_strand_id
1 'polypeptide(L)'
;SLLAFVIYGLVFQAQELQTAPFDVMGPPGPISVAMGEDVVLPCRFSLEQSVRETEVVWFREQFSPFVHRYKGGQDQYGEQMPQYQGRTELLQDGLAKGSVDLKIFRVRLSDRGNYTCFVHRDLDYDEAVVELKVTASGSAPLIALEQYQGGGIRVACRSAGWYPQPQVLWRDSHGRHLPSHSESVTQDESGLFAAESSIILTRGAYQNLSCAVRHAQLSQERGSAFYISDPFFQNAHPWMTALGVVLVAMFVLLVIVVYLLKIKGKQEKKIVMQEAALRDRDAEIEKQAEELAWRRYAVPIEEVKVVLDPDTAHCDLVLSDDCKSVKRQDTRQDIPDIPERFNPWRCVLGREGFTSGRYYWEVEVVDGGGWTVGISREDVKRKGDIEFKPEEGIWAVGHWAGHFQALTSPDRTFLREIQTPKRIRVSLDYEEGRVAFFSVDGEIPIFTFRLVSFEGIRVRPWVWLGPGTWLKMWP
;
A
#
# COMPACT_ATOMS: atom_id res chain seq x y z
N SER A 1 -84.59 -48.93 -110.19
CA SER A 1 -85.61 -48.38 -109.27
C SER A 1 -84.90 -47.47 -108.28
N LEU A 2 -85.20 -46.17 -108.33
CA LEU A 2 -84.50 -45.07 -107.63
C LEU A 2 -84.64 -45.09 -106.09
N LEU A 3 -85.30 -46.08 -105.50
CA LEU A 3 -85.54 -46.17 -104.06
C LEU A 3 -84.40 -46.84 -103.26
N ALA A 4 -83.44 -47.51 -103.90
CA ALA A 4 -82.33 -48.16 -103.20
C ALA A 4 -81.15 -47.22 -102.85
N PHE A 5 -81.06 -46.06 -103.51
CA PHE A 5 -79.98 -45.08 -103.27
C PHE A 5 -80.33 -44.04 -102.20
N VAL A 6 -81.62 -43.87 -101.87
CA VAL A 6 -82.07 -42.88 -100.88
C VAL A 6 -81.89 -43.39 -99.44
N ILE A 7 -81.81 -44.71 -99.23
CA ILE A 7 -81.67 -45.30 -97.89
C ILE A 7 -80.20 -45.55 -97.51
N TYR A 8 -79.28 -45.62 -98.48
CA TYR A 8 -77.84 -45.76 -98.20
C TYR A 8 -77.15 -44.42 -97.88
N GLY A 9 -77.83 -43.28 -98.10
CA GLY A 9 -77.33 -41.95 -97.76
C GLY A 9 -77.70 -41.45 -96.36
N LEU A 10 -78.41 -42.24 -95.55
CA LEU A 10 -78.90 -41.85 -94.22
C LEU A 10 -78.24 -42.61 -93.06
N VAL A 11 -77.12 -43.28 -93.31
CA VAL A 11 -76.34 -43.97 -92.27
C VAL A 11 -74.91 -43.41 -92.28
N PHE A 12 -74.63 -42.62 -91.25
CA PHE A 12 -73.35 -41.99 -90.88
C PHE A 12 -72.84 -40.82 -91.75
N GLN A 13 -73.56 -39.70 -91.74
CA GLN A 13 -72.89 -38.45 -91.38
C GLN A 13 -73.02 -38.27 -89.86
N ALA A 14 -72.19 -39.00 -89.11
CA ALA A 14 -71.66 -38.38 -87.91
C ALA A 14 -70.78 -37.25 -88.43
N GLN A 15 -71.32 -36.03 -88.49
CA GLN A 15 -70.44 -34.88 -88.40
C GLN A 15 -69.73 -35.06 -87.06
N GLU A 16 -68.49 -35.55 -87.11
CA GLU A 16 -67.54 -35.19 -86.06
C GLU A 16 -67.60 -33.66 -86.01
N LEU A 17 -68.27 -33.15 -84.99
CA LEU A 17 -68.21 -31.76 -84.64
C LEU A 17 -66.75 -31.54 -84.27
N GLN A 18 -65.93 -31.15 -85.23
CA GLN A 18 -64.54 -30.80 -85.01
C GLN A 18 -64.57 -29.56 -84.10
N THR A 19 -64.46 -29.81 -82.80
CA THR A 19 -64.26 -28.76 -81.80
C THR A 19 -63.01 -28.01 -82.21
N ALA A 20 -63.12 -26.69 -82.37
CA ALA A 20 -61.97 -25.86 -82.68
C ALA A 20 -60.89 -26.07 -81.60
N PRO A 21 -59.61 -26.24 -81.98
CA PRO A 21 -58.54 -26.37 -81.01
C PRO A 21 -58.50 -25.12 -80.13
N PHE A 22 -58.41 -25.31 -78.81
CA PHE A 22 -58.30 -24.22 -77.84
C PHE A 22 -56.95 -24.30 -77.16
N ASP A 23 -56.34 -23.14 -76.90
CA ASP A 23 -55.08 -23.06 -76.15
C ASP A 23 -55.32 -22.40 -74.79
N VAL A 24 -54.53 -22.79 -73.80
CA VAL A 24 -54.54 -22.30 -72.44
C VAL A 24 -53.26 -21.53 -72.19
N MET A 25 -53.39 -20.31 -71.67
CA MET A 25 -52.28 -19.40 -71.44
C MET A 25 -52.16 -19.04 -69.96
N GLY A 26 -50.97 -19.25 -69.43
CA GLY A 26 -50.55 -18.75 -68.13
C GLY A 26 -50.12 -17.27 -68.17
N PRO A 27 -49.70 -16.71 -67.03
CA PRO A 27 -49.10 -15.38 -67.00
C PRO A 27 -47.72 -15.37 -67.68
N PRO A 28 -47.26 -14.21 -68.19
CA PRO A 28 -45.96 -14.08 -68.87
C PRO A 28 -44.74 -14.22 -67.94
N GLY A 29 -44.96 -14.28 -66.62
CA GLY A 29 -43.90 -14.39 -65.63
C GLY A 29 -44.42 -14.86 -64.28
N PRO A 30 -43.52 -15.05 -63.30
CA PRO A 30 -43.88 -15.57 -61.99
C PRO A 30 -44.72 -14.57 -61.20
N ILE A 31 -45.63 -15.11 -60.39
CA ILE A 31 -46.46 -14.33 -59.47
C ILE A 31 -45.78 -14.30 -58.12
N SER A 32 -45.61 -13.10 -57.55
CA SER A 32 -45.01 -12.93 -56.23
C SER A 32 -46.06 -12.50 -55.22
N VAL A 33 -46.11 -13.17 -54.07
CA VAL A 33 -47.06 -12.86 -52.98
C VAL A 33 -46.39 -13.01 -51.61
N ALA A 34 -46.81 -12.18 -50.65
CA ALA A 34 -46.35 -12.30 -49.27
C ALA A 34 -47.05 -13.45 -48.54
N MET A 35 -46.30 -14.16 -47.69
CA MET A 35 -46.84 -15.23 -46.86
C MET A 35 -47.98 -14.70 -45.98
N GLY A 36 -49.10 -15.42 -45.96
CA GLY A 36 -50.31 -15.07 -45.22
C GLY A 36 -51.33 -14.27 -46.04
N GLU A 37 -50.95 -13.69 -47.18
CA GLU A 37 -51.89 -13.04 -48.10
C GLU A 37 -52.58 -14.07 -49.01
N ASP A 38 -53.65 -13.65 -49.68
CA ASP A 38 -54.33 -14.45 -50.70
C ASP A 38 -53.71 -14.17 -52.07
N VAL A 39 -53.64 -15.18 -52.93
CA VAL A 39 -53.12 -15.03 -54.31
C VAL A 39 -54.09 -15.60 -55.32
N VAL A 40 -54.11 -15.02 -56.52
CA VAL A 40 -54.83 -15.54 -57.68
C VAL A 40 -53.80 -15.98 -58.72
N LEU A 41 -53.89 -17.25 -59.13
CA LEU A 41 -53.10 -17.83 -60.21
C LEU A 41 -53.95 -17.77 -61.49
N PRO A 42 -53.60 -16.89 -62.45
CA PRO A 42 -54.39 -16.69 -63.64
C PRO A 42 -54.14 -17.80 -64.65
N CYS A 43 -55.22 -18.25 -65.27
CA CYS A 43 -55.18 -19.21 -66.36
C CYS A 43 -56.37 -18.92 -67.27
N ARG A 44 -56.10 -18.65 -68.54
CA ARG A 44 -57.12 -18.18 -69.49
C ARG A 44 -57.01 -18.88 -70.82
N PHE A 45 -58.13 -18.97 -71.51
CA PHE A 45 -58.20 -19.49 -72.86
C PHE A 45 -57.70 -18.43 -73.86
N SER A 46 -57.14 -18.87 -74.99
CA SER A 46 -56.67 -17.99 -76.06
C SER A 46 -57.79 -17.20 -76.74
N LEU A 47 -59.01 -17.74 -76.74
CA LEU A 47 -60.23 -17.10 -77.23
C LEU A 47 -61.23 -16.89 -76.10
N GLU A 48 -61.87 -15.72 -76.04
CA GLU A 48 -62.91 -15.42 -75.06
C GLU A 48 -64.16 -16.28 -75.31
N GLN A 49 -64.35 -17.29 -74.47
CA GLN A 49 -65.47 -18.22 -74.56
C GLN A 49 -65.91 -18.68 -73.17
N SER A 50 -67.18 -19.06 -73.01
CA SER A 50 -67.68 -19.60 -71.74
C SER A 50 -67.05 -20.96 -71.44
N VAL A 51 -66.66 -21.18 -70.19
CA VAL A 51 -65.98 -22.40 -69.73
C VAL A 51 -66.67 -23.06 -68.54
N ARG A 52 -67.94 -22.72 -68.30
CA ARG A 52 -68.73 -23.18 -67.14
C ARG A 52 -68.90 -24.71 -67.07
N GLU A 53 -68.96 -25.36 -68.24
CA GLU A 53 -69.17 -26.81 -68.38
C GLU A 53 -67.85 -27.57 -68.62
N THR A 54 -66.71 -26.88 -68.62
CA THR A 54 -65.39 -27.48 -68.80
C THR A 54 -64.86 -28.06 -67.49
N GLU A 55 -64.07 -29.13 -67.56
CA GLU A 55 -63.33 -29.65 -66.40
C GLU A 55 -61.98 -28.94 -66.28
N VAL A 56 -61.69 -28.41 -65.09
CA VAL A 56 -60.41 -27.73 -64.79
C VAL A 56 -59.76 -28.43 -63.61
N VAL A 57 -58.49 -28.77 -63.76
CA VAL A 57 -57.67 -29.38 -62.72
C VAL A 57 -56.42 -28.54 -62.53
N TRP A 58 -56.26 -28.00 -61.35
CA TRP A 58 -55.02 -27.40 -60.90
C TRP A 58 -54.22 -28.43 -60.12
N PHE A 59 -52.99 -28.71 -60.53
CA PHE A 59 -52.13 -29.68 -59.86
C PHE A 59 -50.67 -29.18 -59.80
N ARG A 60 -49.82 -29.93 -59.08
CA ARG A 60 -48.38 -29.61 -58.96
C ARG A 60 -47.53 -30.63 -59.72
N GLU A 61 -46.81 -31.49 -59.01
CA GLU A 61 -45.93 -32.50 -59.64
C GLU A 61 -46.71 -33.72 -60.16
N GLN A 62 -47.83 -34.06 -59.53
CA GLN A 62 -48.69 -35.19 -59.88
C GLN A 62 -50.11 -34.71 -60.14
N PHE A 63 -50.81 -35.36 -61.07
CA PHE A 63 -52.18 -35.01 -61.47
C PHE A 63 -53.22 -35.26 -60.36
N SER A 64 -53.02 -36.30 -59.54
CA SER A 64 -53.77 -36.59 -58.31
C SER A 64 -52.80 -37.04 -57.21
N PRO A 65 -52.97 -36.61 -55.94
CA PRO A 65 -53.98 -35.66 -55.45
C PRO A 65 -53.77 -34.25 -56.03
N PHE A 66 -54.85 -33.56 -56.36
CA PHE A 66 -54.82 -32.26 -57.03
C PHE A 66 -54.86 -31.07 -56.05
N VAL A 67 -54.47 -29.89 -56.50
CA VAL A 67 -54.57 -28.62 -55.74
C VAL A 67 -56.02 -28.15 -55.70
N HIS A 68 -56.71 -28.18 -56.84
CA HIS A 68 -58.12 -27.84 -56.95
C HIS A 68 -58.71 -28.47 -58.21
N ARG A 69 -59.98 -28.88 -58.17
CA ARG A 69 -60.67 -29.42 -59.34
C ARG A 69 -62.05 -28.77 -59.43
N TYR A 70 -62.44 -28.38 -60.63
CA TYR A 70 -63.77 -27.86 -60.92
C TYR A 70 -64.37 -28.74 -62.02
N LYS A 71 -65.57 -29.27 -61.77
CA LYS A 71 -66.26 -30.15 -62.72
C LYS A 71 -67.77 -30.06 -62.50
N GLY A 72 -68.52 -30.00 -63.61
CA GLY A 72 -69.98 -30.02 -63.56
C GLY A 72 -70.60 -28.79 -62.89
N GLY A 73 -69.99 -27.61 -63.05
CA GLY A 73 -70.51 -26.37 -62.49
C GLY A 73 -70.11 -26.10 -61.03
N GLN A 74 -69.28 -26.95 -60.42
CA GLN A 74 -68.97 -26.90 -58.98
C GLN A 74 -67.52 -27.29 -58.67
N ASP A 75 -66.98 -26.69 -57.60
CA ASP A 75 -65.69 -27.06 -57.01
C ASP A 75 -65.77 -28.46 -56.40
N GLN A 76 -64.77 -29.29 -56.68
CA GLN A 76 -64.64 -30.67 -56.23
C GLN A 76 -63.50 -30.77 -55.23
N TYR A 77 -63.81 -31.22 -54.01
CA TYR A 77 -62.84 -31.30 -52.92
C TYR A 77 -62.36 -32.74 -52.61
N GLY A 78 -62.94 -33.76 -53.26
CA GLY A 78 -62.51 -35.16 -53.09
C GLY A 78 -61.17 -35.44 -53.75
N GLU A 79 -60.24 -36.12 -53.08
CA GLU A 79 -58.83 -36.32 -53.52
C GLU A 79 -57.97 -35.04 -53.57
N GLN A 80 -58.47 -33.93 -53.01
CA GLN A 80 -57.67 -32.72 -52.87
C GLN A 80 -56.50 -32.94 -51.91
N MET A 81 -55.33 -32.45 -52.29
CA MET A 81 -54.13 -32.43 -51.45
C MET A 81 -54.43 -31.82 -50.07
N PRO A 82 -54.09 -32.50 -48.94
CA PRO A 82 -54.45 -32.06 -47.60
C PRO A 82 -54.06 -30.62 -47.25
N GLN A 83 -52.92 -30.14 -47.73
CA GLN A 83 -52.43 -28.77 -47.47
C GLN A 83 -53.21 -27.64 -48.17
N TYR A 84 -54.07 -27.98 -49.15
CA TYR A 84 -54.90 -27.04 -49.92
C TYR A 84 -56.40 -27.11 -49.55
N GLN A 85 -56.82 -28.10 -48.77
CA GLN A 85 -58.21 -28.24 -48.34
C GLN A 85 -58.70 -27.01 -47.57
N GLY A 86 -59.84 -26.44 -48.01
CA GLY A 86 -60.42 -25.22 -47.45
C GLY A 86 -59.58 -23.96 -47.69
N ARG A 87 -58.58 -24.02 -48.59
CA ARG A 87 -57.70 -22.90 -48.94
C ARG A 87 -57.72 -22.56 -50.43
N THR A 88 -58.53 -23.22 -51.25
CA THR A 88 -58.59 -22.93 -52.69
C THR A 88 -60.01 -22.82 -53.19
N GLU A 89 -60.24 -21.90 -54.12
CA GLU A 89 -61.51 -21.72 -54.83
C GLU A 89 -61.22 -21.32 -56.29
N LEU A 90 -62.08 -21.75 -57.21
CA LEU A 90 -62.05 -21.25 -58.58
C LEU A 90 -62.88 -19.96 -58.68
N LEU A 91 -62.31 -18.91 -59.28
CA LEU A 91 -63.01 -17.63 -59.41
C LEU A 91 -64.15 -17.72 -60.45
N GLN A 92 -65.38 -17.67 -59.96
CA GLN A 92 -66.59 -17.86 -60.77
C GLN A 92 -66.85 -16.72 -61.76
N ASP A 93 -66.45 -15.49 -61.42
CA ASP A 93 -66.69 -14.29 -62.24
C ASP A 93 -65.96 -14.34 -63.59
N GLY A 94 -64.83 -15.05 -63.67
CA GLY A 94 -64.00 -15.20 -64.86
C GLY A 94 -64.50 -16.24 -65.86
N LEU A 95 -65.33 -17.20 -65.41
CA LEU A 95 -65.73 -18.36 -66.21
C LEU A 95 -66.56 -18.01 -67.45
N ALA A 96 -67.30 -16.90 -67.41
CA ALA A 96 -68.07 -16.44 -68.58
C ALA A 96 -67.17 -15.86 -69.68
N LYS A 97 -65.94 -15.46 -69.34
CA LYS A 97 -64.96 -14.81 -70.23
C LYS A 97 -63.78 -15.71 -70.57
N GLY A 98 -63.82 -16.98 -70.20
CA GLY A 98 -62.74 -17.94 -70.47
C GLY A 98 -61.55 -17.82 -69.52
N SER A 99 -61.76 -17.35 -68.29
CA SER A 99 -60.74 -17.36 -67.22
C SER A 99 -61.09 -18.40 -66.17
N VAL A 100 -60.11 -19.23 -65.83
CA VAL A 100 -60.18 -20.34 -64.87
C VAL A 100 -59.16 -20.12 -63.76
N ASP A 101 -59.19 -18.90 -63.22
CA ASP A 101 -58.23 -18.42 -62.24
C ASP A 101 -58.44 -19.10 -60.89
N LEU A 102 -57.36 -19.65 -60.33
CA LEU A 102 -57.37 -20.29 -59.02
C LEU A 102 -57.00 -19.27 -57.95
N LYS A 103 -57.85 -19.10 -56.95
CA LYS A 103 -57.49 -18.37 -55.74
C LYS A 103 -56.99 -19.31 -54.67
N ILE A 104 -55.87 -18.98 -54.04
CA ILE A 104 -55.31 -19.68 -52.88
C ILE A 104 -55.33 -18.73 -51.69
N PHE A 105 -56.00 -19.13 -50.61
CA PHE A 105 -56.14 -18.38 -49.38
C PHE A 105 -54.95 -18.60 -48.43
N ARG A 106 -54.51 -17.51 -47.79
CA ARG A 106 -53.45 -17.48 -46.76
C ARG A 106 -52.21 -18.28 -47.17
N VAL A 107 -51.53 -17.82 -48.21
CA VAL A 107 -50.38 -18.50 -48.83
C VAL A 107 -49.32 -18.87 -47.80
N ARG A 108 -48.84 -20.11 -47.87
CA ARG A 108 -47.78 -20.65 -47.02
C ARG A 108 -46.49 -20.78 -47.83
N LEU A 109 -45.34 -20.85 -47.14
CA LEU A 109 -44.05 -21.03 -47.81
C LEU A 109 -43.94 -22.35 -48.61
N SER A 110 -44.69 -23.38 -48.21
CA SER A 110 -44.80 -24.67 -48.92
C SER A 110 -45.50 -24.55 -50.28
N ASP A 111 -46.29 -23.50 -50.48
CA ASP A 111 -47.08 -23.31 -51.70
C ASP A 111 -46.22 -22.78 -52.85
N ARG A 112 -44.97 -22.40 -52.61
CA ARG A 112 -44.01 -21.96 -53.64
C ARG A 112 -43.80 -23.01 -54.71
N GLY A 113 -43.57 -22.59 -55.95
CA GLY A 113 -43.20 -23.44 -57.07
C GLY A 113 -44.23 -23.43 -58.18
N ASN A 114 -44.17 -24.46 -59.04
CA ASN A 114 -44.97 -24.52 -60.24
C ASN A 114 -46.34 -25.16 -59.96
N TYR A 115 -47.34 -24.59 -60.61
CA TYR A 115 -48.69 -25.10 -60.70
C TYR A 115 -49.03 -25.29 -62.17
N THR A 116 -49.71 -26.38 -62.50
CA THR A 116 -50.21 -26.64 -63.85
C THR A 116 -51.73 -26.48 -63.82
N CYS A 117 -52.22 -25.59 -64.66
CA CYS A 117 -53.63 -25.46 -65.00
C CYS A 117 -53.90 -26.37 -66.17
N PHE A 118 -54.61 -27.47 -65.94
CA PHE A 118 -55.02 -28.40 -66.97
C PHE A 118 -56.51 -28.28 -67.22
N VAL A 119 -56.86 -28.14 -68.47
CA VAL A 119 -58.24 -27.93 -68.92
C VAL A 119 -58.61 -29.08 -69.84
N HIS A 120 -59.71 -29.74 -69.53
CA HIS A 120 -60.24 -30.83 -70.34
C HIS A 120 -61.66 -30.53 -70.81
N ARG A 121 -61.87 -30.60 -72.12
CA ARG A 121 -63.17 -30.40 -72.77
C ARG A 121 -63.43 -31.55 -73.74
N ASP A 122 -64.46 -32.33 -73.47
CA ASP A 122 -64.88 -33.47 -74.27
C ASP A 122 -63.76 -34.49 -74.54
N LEU A 123 -63.09 -34.40 -75.69
CA LEU A 123 -61.97 -35.28 -76.09
C LEU A 123 -60.62 -34.55 -76.20
N ASP A 124 -60.60 -33.24 -75.99
CA ASP A 124 -59.42 -32.39 -76.13
C ASP A 124 -58.94 -31.85 -74.78
N TYR A 125 -57.66 -31.51 -74.69
CA TYR A 125 -57.06 -30.96 -73.47
C TYR A 125 -55.89 -30.04 -73.80
N ASP A 126 -55.67 -29.06 -72.93
CA ASP A 126 -54.46 -28.24 -72.96
C ASP A 126 -54.09 -27.78 -71.55
N GLU A 127 -52.83 -27.35 -71.38
CA GLU A 127 -52.29 -26.97 -70.08
C GLU A 127 -51.36 -25.75 -70.12
N ALA A 128 -51.34 -25.01 -69.02
CA ALA A 128 -50.41 -23.91 -68.80
C ALA A 128 -49.76 -23.98 -67.43
N VAL A 129 -48.48 -23.60 -67.37
CA VAL A 129 -47.72 -23.57 -66.11
C VAL A 129 -47.68 -22.15 -65.54
N VAL A 130 -47.93 -22.06 -64.23
CA VAL A 130 -47.86 -20.83 -63.44
C VAL A 130 -46.84 -21.01 -62.32
N GLU A 131 -45.80 -20.18 -62.29
CA GLU A 131 -44.81 -20.17 -61.21
C GLU A 131 -45.25 -19.21 -60.08
N LEU A 132 -45.39 -19.74 -58.86
CA LEU A 132 -45.68 -18.96 -57.66
C LEU A 132 -44.40 -18.77 -56.82
N LYS A 133 -44.00 -17.51 -56.63
CA LYS A 133 -42.95 -17.09 -55.72
C LYS A 133 -43.57 -16.55 -54.43
N VAL A 134 -43.15 -17.12 -53.30
CA VAL A 134 -43.60 -16.68 -51.97
C VAL A 134 -42.49 -15.88 -51.32
N THR A 135 -42.84 -14.75 -50.71
CA THR A 135 -41.93 -13.93 -49.91
C THR A 135 -42.38 -13.89 -48.45
N ALA A 136 -41.43 -13.78 -47.52
CA ALA A 136 -41.74 -13.55 -46.11
C ALA A 136 -40.91 -12.37 -45.60
N SER A 137 -41.61 -11.35 -45.08
CA SER A 137 -40.99 -10.20 -44.43
C SER A 137 -40.76 -10.51 -42.96
N GLY A 138 -39.50 -10.60 -42.56
CA GLY A 138 -39.15 -10.94 -41.18
C GLY A 138 -39.42 -9.83 -40.17
N SER A 139 -39.04 -10.07 -38.93
CA SER A 139 -39.19 -9.12 -37.82
C SER A 139 -38.33 -7.88 -38.00
N ALA A 140 -38.70 -6.78 -37.31
CA ALA A 140 -37.76 -5.67 -37.15
C ALA A 140 -36.44 -6.18 -36.52
N PRO A 141 -35.27 -5.71 -36.98
CA PRO A 141 -33.99 -6.16 -36.46
C PRO A 141 -33.82 -5.75 -34.99
N LEU A 142 -33.55 -6.73 -34.13
CA LEU A 142 -33.20 -6.53 -32.74
C LEU A 142 -31.70 -6.21 -32.63
N ILE A 143 -31.37 -5.10 -31.99
CA ILE A 143 -30.00 -4.71 -31.68
C ILE A 143 -29.66 -5.19 -30.27
N ALA A 144 -28.59 -5.98 -30.15
CA ALA A 144 -28.10 -6.50 -28.89
C ALA A 144 -26.64 -6.06 -28.67
N LEU A 145 -26.35 -5.54 -27.47
CA LEU A 145 -24.97 -5.33 -27.01
C LEU A 145 -24.49 -6.63 -26.39
N GLU A 146 -23.40 -7.21 -26.92
CA GLU A 146 -22.93 -8.53 -26.48
C GLU A 146 -21.80 -8.45 -25.47
N GLN A 147 -20.64 -7.95 -25.89
CA GLN A 147 -19.43 -7.94 -25.07
C GLN A 147 -18.41 -6.90 -25.51
N TYR A 148 -17.46 -6.60 -24.62
CA TYR A 148 -16.31 -5.75 -24.93
C TYR A 148 -15.21 -6.58 -25.60
N GLN A 149 -14.81 -6.22 -26.82
CA GLN A 149 -13.80 -6.95 -27.59
C GLN A 149 -13.01 -6.00 -28.50
N GLY A 150 -11.70 -6.21 -28.60
CA GLY A 150 -10.84 -5.44 -29.52
C GLY A 150 -10.78 -3.93 -29.24
N GLY A 151 -10.92 -3.51 -27.98
CA GLY A 151 -10.96 -2.09 -27.60
C GLY A 151 -12.27 -1.37 -27.93
N GLY A 152 -13.29 -2.12 -28.36
CA GLY A 152 -14.63 -1.64 -28.68
C GLY A 152 -15.74 -2.47 -28.03
N ILE A 153 -16.98 -2.21 -28.45
CA ILE A 153 -18.18 -2.95 -28.06
C ILE A 153 -18.65 -3.77 -29.27
N ARG A 154 -18.81 -5.08 -29.10
CA ARG A 154 -19.46 -5.95 -30.09
C ARG A 154 -20.96 -5.75 -30.02
N VAL A 155 -21.53 -5.30 -31.14
CA VAL A 155 -22.97 -5.11 -31.31
C VAL A 155 -23.47 -6.08 -32.36
N ALA A 156 -24.52 -6.83 -32.03
CA ALA A 156 -25.17 -7.76 -32.93
C ALA A 156 -26.53 -7.21 -33.38
N CYS A 157 -26.87 -7.48 -34.63
CA CYS A 157 -28.17 -7.22 -35.24
C CYS A 157 -28.79 -8.55 -35.63
N ARG A 158 -29.97 -8.86 -35.08
CA ARG A 158 -30.65 -10.16 -35.23
C ARG A 158 -32.04 -9.96 -35.80
N SER A 159 -32.41 -10.70 -36.84
CA SER A 159 -33.75 -10.65 -37.42
C SER A 159 -34.15 -12.02 -37.98
N ALA A 160 -35.42 -12.40 -37.84
CA ALA A 160 -35.91 -13.73 -38.18
C ALA A 160 -37.22 -13.68 -38.99
N GLY A 161 -37.54 -14.78 -39.68
CA GLY A 161 -38.78 -14.94 -40.45
C GLY A 161 -38.69 -14.44 -41.89
N TRP A 162 -37.51 -14.46 -42.50
CA TRP A 162 -37.30 -13.96 -43.86
C TRP A 162 -37.38 -15.07 -44.90
N TYR A 163 -37.96 -14.78 -46.06
CA TYR A 163 -37.78 -15.63 -47.24
C TYR A 163 -37.88 -14.80 -48.53
N PRO A 164 -36.96 -15.01 -49.49
CA PRO A 164 -35.80 -15.90 -49.42
C PRO A 164 -34.67 -15.30 -48.54
N GLN A 165 -33.45 -15.82 -48.63
CA GLN A 165 -32.34 -15.41 -47.78
C GLN A 165 -32.12 -13.88 -47.78
N PRO A 166 -32.13 -13.21 -46.60
CA PRO A 166 -31.96 -11.76 -46.51
C PRO A 166 -30.49 -11.33 -46.47
N GLN A 167 -30.24 -10.04 -46.64
CA GLN A 167 -28.95 -9.37 -46.45
C GLN A 167 -29.05 -8.39 -45.28
N VAL A 168 -28.03 -8.40 -44.41
CA VAL A 168 -27.90 -7.46 -43.30
C VAL A 168 -26.94 -6.34 -43.69
N LEU A 169 -27.36 -5.10 -43.50
CA LEU A 169 -26.61 -3.91 -43.88
C LEU A 169 -26.43 -3.00 -42.66
N TRP A 170 -25.19 -2.67 -42.37
CA TRP A 170 -24.84 -1.65 -41.38
C TRP A 170 -24.62 -0.32 -42.08
N ARG A 171 -25.22 0.75 -41.56
CA ARG A 171 -25.06 2.11 -42.06
C ARG A 171 -24.65 3.06 -40.95
N ASP A 172 -23.75 3.97 -41.26
CA ASP A 172 -23.41 5.11 -40.40
C ASP A 172 -24.45 6.24 -40.51
N SER A 173 -24.22 7.34 -39.77
CA SER A 173 -25.07 8.53 -39.74
C SER A 173 -25.20 9.24 -41.10
N HIS A 174 -24.28 8.96 -42.03
CA HIS A 174 -24.25 9.53 -43.38
C HIS A 174 -24.78 8.52 -44.42
N GLY A 175 -25.31 7.38 -43.98
CA GLY A 175 -25.83 6.33 -44.86
C GLY A 175 -24.74 5.48 -45.53
N ARG A 176 -23.47 5.61 -45.15
CA ARG A 176 -22.38 4.81 -45.73
C ARG A 176 -22.40 3.40 -45.15
N HIS A 177 -22.19 2.43 -46.02
CA HIS A 177 -22.12 1.02 -45.64
C HIS A 177 -20.88 0.73 -44.80
N LEU A 178 -21.08 0.07 -43.67
CA LEU A 178 -20.01 -0.40 -42.79
C LEU A 178 -19.79 -1.91 -43.00
N PRO A 179 -18.53 -2.36 -43.02
CA PRO A 179 -18.22 -3.79 -43.11
C PRO A 179 -18.67 -4.50 -41.83
N SER A 180 -19.28 -5.67 -42.00
CA SER A 180 -19.59 -6.57 -40.91
C SER A 180 -18.33 -7.28 -40.41
N HIS A 181 -18.28 -7.56 -39.12
CA HIS A 181 -17.23 -8.38 -38.51
C HIS A 181 -17.54 -9.87 -38.66
N SER A 182 -18.81 -10.24 -38.50
CA SER A 182 -19.28 -11.61 -38.73
C SER A 182 -20.71 -11.59 -39.26
N GLU A 183 -21.04 -12.58 -40.06
CA GLU A 183 -22.39 -12.82 -40.58
C GLU A 183 -22.69 -14.30 -40.44
N SER A 184 -23.87 -14.59 -39.90
CA SER A 184 -24.42 -15.93 -39.84
C SER A 184 -25.86 -15.87 -40.33
N VAL A 185 -26.20 -16.84 -41.17
CA VAL A 185 -27.56 -17.03 -41.66
C VAL A 185 -27.94 -18.47 -41.38
N THR A 186 -29.03 -18.64 -40.66
CA THR A 186 -29.57 -19.94 -40.28
C THR A 186 -30.97 -20.08 -40.86
N GLN A 187 -31.39 -21.31 -41.12
CA GLN A 187 -32.72 -21.61 -41.63
C GLN A 187 -33.43 -22.50 -40.62
N ASP A 188 -34.68 -22.17 -40.29
CA ASP A 188 -35.50 -22.96 -39.38
C ASP A 188 -36.19 -24.13 -40.11
N GLU A 189 -36.84 -25.01 -39.34
CA GLU A 189 -37.59 -26.16 -39.88
C GLU A 189 -38.75 -25.73 -40.81
N SER A 190 -39.26 -24.50 -40.67
CA SER A 190 -40.31 -23.96 -41.54
C SER A 190 -39.78 -23.46 -42.89
N GLY A 191 -38.45 -23.40 -43.06
CA GLY A 191 -37.77 -22.92 -44.25
C GLY A 191 -37.52 -21.40 -44.26
N LEU A 192 -37.83 -20.69 -43.17
CA LEU A 192 -37.58 -19.26 -43.02
C LEU A 192 -36.15 -19.02 -42.52
N PHE A 193 -35.57 -17.90 -42.95
CA PHE A 193 -34.22 -17.50 -42.60
C PHE A 193 -34.20 -16.57 -41.39
N ALA A 194 -33.24 -16.82 -40.50
CA ALA A 194 -32.81 -15.92 -39.45
C ALA A 194 -31.38 -15.46 -39.75
N ALA A 195 -31.20 -14.14 -39.81
CA ALA A 195 -29.93 -13.51 -40.09
C ALA A 195 -29.41 -12.78 -38.86
N GLU A 196 -28.12 -12.95 -38.62
CA GLU A 196 -27.39 -12.29 -37.57
C GLU A 196 -26.08 -11.73 -38.13
N SER A 197 -25.82 -10.47 -37.84
CA SER A 197 -24.56 -9.82 -38.19
C SER A 197 -24.02 -9.09 -36.97
N SER A 198 -22.70 -9.00 -36.85
CA SER A 198 -22.07 -8.23 -35.78
C SER A 198 -21.03 -7.26 -36.30
N ILE A 199 -20.86 -6.14 -35.60
CA ILE A 199 -19.81 -5.15 -35.81
C ILE A 199 -19.12 -4.81 -34.48
N ILE A 200 -17.87 -4.36 -34.54
CA ILE A 200 -17.14 -3.86 -33.38
C ILE A 200 -17.09 -2.33 -33.47
N LEU A 201 -17.68 -1.66 -32.48
CA LEU A 201 -17.70 -0.21 -32.41
C LEU A 201 -16.57 0.30 -31.51
N THR A 202 -15.78 1.25 -32.01
CA THR A 202 -14.70 1.91 -31.27
C THR A 202 -15.07 3.35 -30.93
N ARG A 203 -14.44 3.89 -29.88
CA ARG A 203 -14.71 5.25 -29.40
C ARG A 203 -14.47 6.29 -30.49
N GLY A 204 -15.41 7.23 -30.65
CA GLY A 204 -15.30 8.36 -31.57
C GLY A 204 -15.56 8.05 -33.05
N ALA A 205 -15.82 6.79 -33.40
CA ALA A 205 -15.97 6.40 -34.79
C ALA A 205 -17.40 6.63 -35.34
N TYR A 206 -18.46 6.35 -34.56
CA TYR A 206 -19.83 6.40 -35.07
C TYR A 206 -20.85 6.71 -33.96
N GLN A 207 -21.62 7.80 -34.11
CA GLN A 207 -22.63 8.20 -33.11
C GLN A 207 -24.02 7.62 -33.43
N ASN A 208 -24.49 7.74 -34.67
CA ASN A 208 -25.76 7.13 -35.10
C ASN A 208 -25.48 5.99 -36.07
N LEU A 209 -25.93 4.81 -35.70
CA LEU A 209 -25.80 3.61 -36.51
C LEU A 209 -27.18 3.03 -36.76
N SER A 210 -27.34 2.45 -37.94
CA SER A 210 -28.54 1.68 -38.25
C SER A 210 -28.16 0.33 -38.81
N CYS A 211 -28.90 -0.69 -38.37
CA CYS A 211 -28.92 -1.97 -39.03
C CYS A 211 -30.20 -2.06 -39.84
N ALA A 212 -30.08 -2.40 -41.13
CA ALA A 212 -31.21 -2.68 -41.99
C ALA A 212 -31.09 -4.09 -42.54
N VAL A 213 -32.21 -4.83 -42.52
CA VAL A 213 -32.33 -6.14 -43.14
C VAL A 213 -33.21 -5.98 -44.36
N ARG A 214 -32.71 -6.42 -45.51
CA ARG A 214 -33.43 -6.32 -46.79
C ARG A 214 -33.28 -7.58 -47.61
N HIS A 215 -34.17 -7.75 -48.56
CA HIS A 215 -34.03 -8.75 -49.61
C HIS A 215 -33.19 -8.19 -50.77
N ALA A 216 -32.44 -9.04 -51.49
CA ALA A 216 -31.56 -8.59 -52.58
C ALA A 216 -32.34 -8.05 -53.80
N GLN A 217 -33.57 -8.52 -54.02
CA GLN A 217 -34.41 -8.15 -55.18
C GLN A 217 -35.67 -7.34 -54.82
N LEU A 218 -35.96 -7.10 -53.53
CA LEU A 218 -37.08 -6.24 -53.12
C LEU A 218 -36.55 -4.98 -52.43
N SER A 219 -37.16 -3.83 -52.75
CA SER A 219 -36.84 -2.53 -52.14
C SER A 219 -37.30 -2.39 -50.69
N GLN A 220 -38.05 -3.36 -50.16
CA GLN A 220 -38.58 -3.31 -48.82
C GLN A 220 -37.50 -3.67 -47.79
N GLU A 221 -37.14 -2.71 -46.95
CA GLU A 221 -36.17 -2.87 -45.86
C GLU A 221 -36.83 -2.71 -44.50
N ARG A 222 -36.36 -3.47 -43.51
CA ARG A 222 -36.67 -3.25 -42.10
C ARG A 222 -35.41 -2.83 -41.37
N GLY A 223 -35.42 -1.58 -40.89
CA GLY A 223 -34.30 -0.97 -40.18
C GLY A 223 -34.57 -0.78 -38.70
N SER A 224 -33.50 -0.70 -37.92
CA SER A 224 -33.52 -0.16 -36.56
C SER A 224 -32.26 0.67 -36.35
N ALA A 225 -32.46 1.87 -35.80
CA ALA A 225 -31.41 2.82 -35.49
C ALA A 225 -31.12 2.81 -34.00
N PHE A 226 -29.85 2.99 -33.64
CA PHE A 226 -29.42 3.05 -32.25
C PHE A 226 -28.26 4.03 -32.08
N TYR A 227 -28.10 4.48 -30.85
CA TYR A 227 -27.05 5.40 -30.41
C TYR A 227 -26.43 4.83 -29.14
N ILE A 228 -25.10 4.77 -29.10
CA ILE A 228 -24.34 4.37 -27.90
C ILE A 228 -23.59 5.60 -27.41
N SER A 229 -23.94 6.08 -26.22
CA SER A 229 -23.26 7.22 -25.60
C SER A 229 -21.82 6.85 -25.19
N ASP A 230 -20.90 7.81 -25.30
CA ASP A 230 -19.48 7.66 -24.92
C ASP A 230 -19.21 7.00 -23.55
N PRO A 231 -20.03 7.21 -22.48
CA PRO A 231 -19.87 6.52 -21.21
C PRO A 231 -19.87 5.00 -21.27
N PHE A 232 -20.55 4.37 -22.25
CA PHE A 232 -20.53 2.90 -22.38
C PHE A 232 -19.18 2.36 -22.86
N PHE A 233 -18.39 3.18 -23.55
CA PHE A 233 -16.99 2.91 -23.87
C PHE A 233 -16.03 3.29 -22.72
N GLN A 234 -16.56 3.72 -21.57
CA GLN A 234 -15.79 4.00 -20.36
C GLN A 234 -15.79 2.82 -19.39
N ASN A 235 -15.89 1.57 -19.89
CA ASN A 235 -15.59 0.42 -19.06
C ASN A 235 -14.11 0.48 -18.66
N ALA A 236 -13.93 1.08 -17.48
CA ALA A 236 -12.81 1.14 -16.59
C ALA A 236 -11.47 1.34 -17.29
N HIS A 237 -11.01 2.59 -17.39
CA HIS A 237 -9.58 2.85 -17.29
C HIS A 237 -9.12 2.31 -15.93
N PRO A 238 -8.56 1.09 -15.84
CA PRO A 238 -8.23 0.48 -14.56
C PRO A 238 -7.15 1.32 -13.90
N TRP A 239 -6.37 2.04 -14.71
CA TRP A 239 -5.37 3.00 -14.28
C TRP A 239 -5.98 4.21 -13.57
N MET A 240 -7.20 4.69 -13.86
CA MET A 240 -7.79 5.82 -13.12
C MET A 240 -8.36 5.39 -11.77
N THR A 241 -8.98 4.21 -11.70
CA THR A 241 -9.36 3.60 -10.42
C THR A 241 -8.13 3.21 -9.61
N ALA A 242 -7.09 2.67 -10.26
CA ALA A 242 -5.81 2.37 -9.62
C ALA A 242 -5.09 3.65 -9.19
N LEU A 243 -5.11 4.73 -9.99
CA LEU A 243 -4.54 6.02 -9.63
C LEU A 243 -5.30 6.62 -8.44
N GLY A 244 -6.63 6.53 -8.42
CA GLY A 244 -7.45 6.96 -7.28
C GLY A 244 -7.12 6.18 -6.00
N VAL A 245 -7.06 4.85 -6.08
CA VAL A 245 -6.70 3.99 -4.94
C VAL A 245 -5.25 4.25 -4.49
N VAL A 246 -4.31 4.41 -5.43
CA VAL A 246 -2.91 4.73 -5.14
C VAL A 246 -2.79 6.12 -4.52
N LEU A 247 -3.50 7.13 -5.01
CA LEU A 247 -3.49 8.48 -4.44
C LEU A 247 -4.08 8.49 -3.03
N VAL A 248 -5.17 7.76 -2.78
CA VAL A 248 -5.75 7.60 -1.44
C VAL A 248 -4.78 6.84 -0.53
N ALA A 249 -4.17 5.75 -0.99
CA ALA A 249 -3.16 5.00 -0.24
C ALA A 249 -1.93 5.87 0.07
N MET A 250 -1.44 6.65 -0.89
CA MET A 250 -0.33 7.59 -0.71
C MET A 250 -0.68 8.70 0.27
N PHE A 251 -1.90 9.21 0.24
CA PHE A 251 -2.38 10.20 1.21
C PHE A 251 -2.46 9.61 2.62
N VAL A 252 -3.02 8.40 2.77
CA VAL A 252 -3.06 7.69 4.06
C VAL A 252 -1.65 7.39 4.57
N LEU A 253 -0.74 6.95 3.71
CA LEU A 253 0.67 6.74 4.06
C LEU A 253 1.34 8.05 4.47
N LEU A 254 1.09 9.16 3.78
CA LEU A 254 1.59 10.49 4.17
C LEU A 254 1.08 10.89 5.55
N VAL A 255 -0.21 10.71 5.82
CA VAL A 255 -0.81 10.98 7.15
C VAL A 255 -0.17 10.09 8.21
N ILE A 256 0.02 8.80 7.95
CA ILE A 256 0.69 7.86 8.86
C ILE A 256 2.14 8.29 9.10
N VAL A 257 2.89 8.64 8.06
CA VAL A 257 4.28 9.12 8.17
C VAL A 257 4.35 10.40 9.00
N VAL A 258 3.50 11.39 8.73
CA VAL A 258 3.43 12.62 9.53
C VAL A 258 3.05 12.33 10.98
N TYR A 259 2.12 11.39 11.21
CA TYR A 259 1.71 10.96 12.54
C TYR A 259 2.86 10.27 13.29
N LEU A 260 3.57 9.35 12.63
CA LEU A 260 4.76 8.68 13.17
C LEU A 260 5.89 9.66 13.45
N LEU A 261 6.14 10.64 12.57
CA LEU A 261 7.11 11.71 12.80
C LEU A 261 6.71 12.60 13.99
N LYS A 262 5.42 12.90 14.16
CA LYS A 262 4.92 13.62 15.36
C LYS A 262 5.12 12.80 16.64
N ILE A 263 4.86 11.49 16.61
CA ILE A 263 5.13 10.60 17.75
C ILE A 263 6.63 10.56 18.03
N LYS A 264 7.47 10.37 17.01
CA LYS A 264 8.93 10.34 17.14
C LYS A 264 9.45 11.65 17.74
N GLY A 265 9.00 12.80 17.24
CA GLY A 265 9.37 14.11 17.81
C GLY A 265 8.85 14.33 19.23
N LYS A 266 7.68 13.79 19.58
CA LYS A 266 7.17 13.81 20.97
C LYS A 266 7.99 12.91 21.89
N GLN A 267 8.47 11.77 21.41
CA GLN A 267 9.35 10.86 22.16
C GLN A 267 10.76 11.43 22.30
N GLU A 268 11.35 12.00 21.25
CA GLU A 268 12.65 12.67 21.30
C GLU A 268 12.63 13.83 22.30
N LYS A 269 11.57 14.66 22.31
CA LYS A 269 11.41 15.71 23.33
C LYS A 269 11.31 15.16 24.76
N LYS A 270 10.63 14.03 24.96
CA LYS A 270 10.57 13.36 26.27
C LYS A 270 11.94 12.82 26.68
N ILE A 271 12.68 12.21 25.75
CA ILE A 271 14.03 11.70 25.98
C ILE A 271 14.97 12.84 26.34
N VAL A 272 14.95 13.95 25.59
CA VAL A 272 15.78 15.14 25.88
C VAL A 272 15.42 15.74 27.24
N MET A 273 14.13 15.85 27.57
CA MET A 273 13.70 16.36 28.87
C MET A 273 14.09 15.42 30.01
N GLN A 274 14.03 14.10 29.78
CA GLN A 274 14.43 13.09 30.75
C GLN A 274 15.95 13.01 30.90
N GLU A 275 16.73 13.17 29.83
CA GLU A 275 18.19 13.26 29.87
C GLU A 275 18.64 14.52 30.60
N ALA A 276 17.99 15.66 30.37
CA ALA A 276 18.25 16.90 31.12
C ALA A 276 17.93 16.74 32.61
N ALA A 277 16.79 16.11 32.96
CA ALA A 277 16.44 15.82 34.34
C ALA A 277 17.38 14.79 34.99
N LEU A 278 17.92 13.84 34.21
CA LEU A 278 18.91 12.89 34.68
C LEU A 278 20.24 13.59 34.97
N ARG A 279 20.72 14.46 34.06
CA ARG A 279 21.94 15.26 34.27
C ARG A 279 21.85 16.16 35.50
N ASP A 280 20.71 16.78 35.73
CA ASP A 280 20.48 17.63 36.93
C ASP A 280 20.54 16.80 38.21
N ARG A 281 19.92 15.62 38.22
CA ARG A 281 20.04 14.66 39.33
C ARG A 281 21.47 14.15 39.52
N ASP A 282 22.18 13.85 38.44
CA ASP A 282 23.57 13.37 38.50
C ASP A 282 24.49 14.45 39.08
N ALA A 283 24.30 15.72 38.71
CA ALA A 283 25.02 16.85 39.28
C ALA A 283 24.72 17.06 40.78
N GLU A 284 23.45 16.89 41.19
CA GLU A 284 23.07 16.95 42.61
C GLU A 284 23.66 15.76 43.40
N ILE A 285 23.68 14.56 42.81
CA ILE A 285 24.32 13.38 43.42
C ILE A 285 25.82 13.59 43.55
N GLU A 286 26.49 14.17 42.55
CA GLU A 286 27.93 14.45 42.59
C GLU A 286 28.26 15.46 43.69
N LYS A 287 27.48 16.55 43.80
CA LYS A 287 27.61 17.53 44.87
C LYS A 287 27.37 16.91 46.26
N GLN A 288 26.35 16.05 46.39
CA GLN A 288 26.11 15.30 47.63
C GLN A 288 27.20 14.26 47.91
N ALA A 289 27.81 13.66 46.88
CA ALA A 289 28.90 12.70 47.02
C ALA A 289 30.19 13.38 47.47
N GLU A 290 30.50 14.58 46.97
CA GLU A 290 31.56 15.46 47.48
C GLU A 290 31.27 15.89 48.93
N GLU A 291 30.01 16.23 49.24
CA GLU A 291 29.60 16.53 50.61
C GLU A 291 29.81 15.34 51.56
N LEU A 292 29.42 14.14 51.12
CA LEU A 292 29.61 12.91 51.88
C LEU A 292 31.06 12.44 51.89
N ALA A 293 31.90 12.87 50.94
CA ALA A 293 33.33 12.60 50.94
C ALA A 293 34.03 13.40 52.05
N TRP A 294 33.78 14.72 52.18
CA TRP A 294 34.38 15.50 53.28
C TRP A 294 33.89 15.01 54.65
N ARG A 295 32.61 14.61 54.77
CA ARG A 295 32.06 14.04 56.02
C ARG A 295 32.70 12.71 56.40
N ARG A 296 33.11 11.90 55.41
CA ARG A 296 33.87 10.65 55.66
C ARG A 296 35.31 10.92 56.11
N TYR A 297 35.88 12.08 55.81
CA TYR A 297 37.15 12.54 56.39
C TYR A 297 36.97 13.23 57.75
N ALA A 298 35.73 13.54 58.17
CA ALA A 298 35.36 14.17 59.44
C ALA A 298 34.54 13.22 60.34
N VAL A 299 35.01 11.97 60.51
CA VAL A 299 34.58 11.09 61.62
C VAL A 299 35.18 11.69 62.91
N PRO A 300 34.48 11.79 64.06
CA PRO A 300 34.91 12.62 65.19
C PRO A 300 36.38 12.43 65.54
N ILE A 301 37.16 13.46 65.21
CA ILE A 301 38.56 13.60 65.55
C ILE A 301 38.57 14.50 66.78
N GLU A 302 39.09 14.01 67.91
CA GLU A 302 39.17 14.84 69.11
C GLU A 302 40.20 15.95 68.88
N GLU A 303 39.80 17.20 69.09
CA GLU A 303 40.71 18.34 69.04
C GLU A 303 41.59 18.33 70.29
N VAL A 304 42.90 18.31 70.11
CA VAL A 304 43.85 18.29 71.22
C VAL A 304 44.59 19.62 71.33
N LYS A 305 44.61 20.16 72.55
CA LYS A 305 45.32 21.38 72.90
C LYS A 305 46.77 21.04 73.22
N VAL A 306 47.65 21.12 72.22
CA VAL A 306 49.05 20.75 72.40
C VAL A 306 49.81 21.76 73.26
N VAL A 307 50.46 21.25 74.30
CA VAL A 307 51.43 21.97 75.14
C VAL A 307 52.81 21.37 74.90
N LEU A 308 53.80 22.21 74.60
CA LEU A 308 55.18 21.79 74.32
C LEU A 308 55.92 21.42 75.61
N ASP A 309 56.89 20.51 75.50
CA ASP A 309 57.66 19.97 76.61
C ASP A 309 59.04 20.65 76.72
N PRO A 310 59.26 21.53 77.73
CA PRO A 310 60.53 22.26 77.91
C PRO A 310 61.76 21.36 78.09
N ASP A 311 61.57 20.15 78.62
CA ASP A 311 62.68 19.20 78.84
C ASP A 311 63.19 18.61 77.53
N THR A 312 62.34 18.55 76.51
CA THR A 312 62.72 18.08 75.17
C THR A 312 63.30 19.19 74.30
N ALA A 313 62.95 20.45 74.55
CA ALA A 313 63.30 21.58 73.70
C ALA A 313 64.82 21.82 73.63
N HIS A 314 65.35 21.95 72.41
CA HIS A 314 66.75 22.39 72.24
C HIS A 314 67.02 23.73 72.93
N CYS A 315 68.25 23.93 73.44
CA CYS A 315 68.65 25.14 74.18
C CYS A 315 68.52 26.48 73.42
N ASP A 316 68.51 26.45 72.09
CA ASP A 316 68.21 27.64 71.24
C ASP A 316 66.70 27.94 71.11
N LEU A 317 65.81 27.10 71.66
CA LEU A 317 64.36 27.27 71.58
C LEU A 317 63.81 27.86 72.88
N VAL A 318 63.18 29.02 72.77
CA VAL A 318 62.50 29.68 73.88
C VAL A 318 61.01 29.42 73.75
N LEU A 319 60.45 28.77 74.77
CA LEU A 319 59.01 28.54 74.91
C LEU A 319 58.35 29.74 75.61
N SER A 320 57.08 30.01 75.29
CA SER A 320 56.25 30.92 76.08
C SER A 320 55.91 30.31 77.45
N ASP A 321 55.46 31.14 78.40
CA ASP A 321 55.08 30.70 79.75
C ASP A 321 53.98 29.62 79.75
N ASP A 322 53.06 29.69 78.78
CA ASP A 322 52.01 28.69 78.57
C ASP A 322 52.47 27.45 77.79
N CYS A 323 53.72 27.42 77.35
CA CYS A 323 54.32 26.39 76.51
C CYS A 323 53.55 26.10 75.20
N LYS A 324 52.76 27.05 74.70
CA LYS A 324 52.03 26.90 73.42
C LYS A 324 52.71 27.59 72.25
N SER A 325 53.71 28.43 72.50
CA SER A 325 54.50 29.09 71.46
C SER A 325 55.96 28.73 71.61
N VAL A 326 56.65 28.63 70.48
CA VAL A 326 58.09 28.36 70.44
C VAL A 326 58.74 29.27 69.40
N LYS A 327 59.81 29.95 69.81
CA LYS A 327 60.66 30.73 68.91
C LYS A 327 62.10 30.27 69.03
N ARG A 328 62.83 30.28 67.92
CA ARG A 328 64.28 30.11 67.97
C ARG A 328 64.95 31.45 68.25
N GLN A 329 65.92 31.46 69.17
CA GLN A 329 66.83 32.59 69.38
C GLN A 329 68.26 32.18 69.00
N ASP A 330 69.07 33.17 68.60
CA ASP A 330 70.48 32.94 68.25
C ASP A 330 71.38 32.82 69.49
N THR A 331 70.88 33.22 70.66
CA THR A 331 71.57 33.05 71.94
C THR A 331 71.16 31.74 72.58
N ARG A 332 72.15 30.88 72.83
CA ARG A 332 71.97 29.60 73.53
C ARG A 332 71.58 29.86 74.99
N GLN A 333 70.48 29.26 75.44
CA GLN A 333 70.11 29.29 76.86
C GLN A 333 71.05 28.42 77.68
N ASP A 334 71.39 28.89 78.88
CA ASP A 334 72.20 28.16 79.86
C ASP A 334 71.33 27.14 80.61
N ILE A 335 71.01 26.04 79.93
CA ILE A 335 70.19 24.94 80.45
C ILE A 335 70.92 23.59 80.32
N PRO A 336 70.77 22.66 81.29
CA PRO A 336 71.45 21.37 81.26
C PRO A 336 71.08 20.51 80.05
N ASP A 337 72.07 19.82 79.48
CA ASP A 337 71.88 18.85 78.40
C ASP A 337 71.47 17.47 78.96
N ILE A 338 70.18 17.32 79.27
CA ILE A 338 69.58 16.07 79.75
C ILE A 338 69.28 15.09 78.59
N PRO A 339 69.16 13.77 78.83
CA PRO A 339 68.92 12.77 77.78
C PRO A 339 67.72 13.08 76.87
N GLU A 340 66.65 13.63 77.44
CA GLU A 340 65.38 13.93 76.77
C GLU A 340 65.49 15.12 75.82
N ARG A 341 66.50 15.98 75.97
CA ARG A 341 66.66 17.21 75.22
C ARG A 341 67.21 16.96 73.83
N PHE A 342 66.65 17.59 72.80
CA PHE A 342 67.26 17.53 71.47
C PHE A 342 68.57 18.33 71.43
N ASN A 343 69.63 17.72 70.89
CA ASN A 343 70.94 18.34 70.66
C ASN A 343 71.67 17.57 69.54
N PRO A 344 72.05 18.19 68.39
CA PRO A 344 72.09 19.63 68.08
C PRO A 344 70.85 20.15 67.35
N TRP A 345 69.83 19.32 67.12
CA TRP A 345 68.67 19.71 66.32
C TRP A 345 67.68 20.56 67.12
N ARG A 346 67.17 21.64 66.52
CA ARG A 346 66.22 22.59 67.13
C ARG A 346 64.79 22.05 67.10
N CYS A 347 64.59 20.91 67.74
CA CYS A 347 63.30 20.25 67.86
C CYS A 347 62.72 20.40 69.27
N VAL A 348 61.41 20.24 69.39
CA VAL A 348 60.69 20.11 70.65
C VAL A 348 59.47 19.19 70.45
N LEU A 349 59.12 18.40 71.46
CA LEU A 349 57.94 17.54 71.46
C LEU A 349 56.77 18.21 72.19
N GLY A 350 55.57 17.75 71.87
CA GLY A 350 54.42 17.88 72.78
C GLY A 350 54.65 17.07 74.06
N ARG A 351 54.12 17.59 75.16
CA ARG A 351 54.12 16.93 76.48
C ARG A 351 53.24 15.68 76.47
N GLU A 352 52.06 15.78 75.85
CA GLU A 352 51.14 14.66 75.66
C GLU A 352 51.51 13.85 74.41
N GLY A 353 51.31 12.54 74.49
CA GLY A 353 51.49 11.65 73.35
C GLY A 353 50.44 10.55 73.32
N PHE A 354 50.21 10.00 72.13
CA PHE A 354 49.06 9.17 71.79
C PHE A 354 49.50 7.75 71.43
N THR A 355 48.75 6.75 71.91
CA THR A 355 48.95 5.32 71.62
C THR A 355 47.72 4.65 71.00
N SER A 356 46.65 5.40 70.80
CA SER A 356 45.37 5.00 70.22
C SER A 356 44.49 6.22 70.02
N GLY A 357 43.57 6.19 69.06
CA GLY A 357 42.59 7.23 68.79
C GLY A 357 42.94 8.09 67.58
N ARG A 358 42.02 9.00 67.29
CA ARG A 358 42.12 9.97 66.21
C ARG A 358 42.11 11.37 66.78
N TYR A 359 43.18 12.12 66.54
CA TYR A 359 43.38 13.45 67.09
C TYR A 359 43.77 14.42 66.00
N TYR A 360 43.42 15.69 66.19
CA TYR A 360 44.02 16.76 65.41
C TYR A 360 44.43 17.93 66.30
N TRP A 361 45.40 18.68 65.82
CA TRP A 361 45.76 19.98 66.36
C TRP A 361 46.19 20.89 65.23
N GLU A 362 46.14 22.20 65.49
CA GLU A 362 46.52 23.20 64.51
C GLU A 362 47.77 23.94 64.97
N VAL A 363 48.64 24.25 64.01
CA VAL A 363 49.86 24.99 64.22
C VAL A 363 49.86 26.19 63.30
N GLU A 364 50.00 27.37 63.88
CA GLU A 364 50.15 28.63 63.19
C GLU A 364 51.64 28.99 63.07
N VAL A 365 52.07 29.27 61.85
CA VAL A 365 53.41 29.73 61.51
C VAL A 365 53.38 31.26 61.48
N VAL A 366 54.00 31.88 62.48
CA VAL A 366 53.91 33.33 62.71
C VAL A 366 55.00 34.10 61.95
N ASP A 367 56.22 33.55 61.85
CA ASP A 367 57.34 34.19 61.15
C ASP A 367 58.18 33.19 60.33
N GLY A 368 58.59 33.63 59.13
CA GLY A 368 58.81 32.81 57.92
C GLY A 368 60.24 32.34 57.67
N GLY A 369 60.90 31.77 58.67
CA GLY A 369 62.13 31.00 58.47
C GLY A 369 61.86 29.56 57.97
N GLY A 370 62.83 28.68 58.18
CA GLY A 370 62.63 27.24 57.95
C GLY A 370 61.86 26.60 59.11
N TRP A 371 60.86 25.76 58.86
CA TRP A 371 60.12 25.05 59.91
C TRP A 371 59.57 23.73 59.42
N THR A 372 59.34 22.79 60.34
CA THR A 372 58.59 21.57 60.06
C THR A 372 57.67 21.23 61.23
N VAL A 373 56.47 20.75 60.91
CA VAL A 373 55.45 20.34 61.89
C VAL A 373 54.98 18.94 61.56
N GLY A 374 54.70 18.15 62.58
CA GLY A 374 54.19 16.80 62.41
C GLY A 374 54.17 16.03 63.71
N ILE A 375 54.51 14.76 63.62
CA ILE A 375 54.63 13.87 64.77
C ILE A 375 55.97 13.15 64.75
N SER A 376 56.41 12.74 65.93
CA SER A 376 57.49 11.78 66.09
C SER A 376 57.09 10.65 67.02
N ARG A 377 57.69 9.47 66.88
CA ARG A 377 57.68 8.46 67.94
C ARG A 377 58.39 9.00 69.19
N GLU A 378 58.00 8.51 70.36
CA GLU A 378 58.56 8.91 71.65
C GLU A 378 60.03 8.51 71.80
N ASP A 379 60.42 7.40 71.18
CA ASP A 379 61.77 6.83 71.17
C ASP A 379 62.69 7.41 70.09
N VAL A 380 62.25 8.47 69.39
CA VAL A 380 63.06 9.16 68.38
C VAL A 380 64.43 9.53 68.93
N LYS A 381 65.48 9.29 68.13
CA LYS A 381 66.86 9.68 68.48
C LYS A 381 66.92 11.19 68.74
N ARG A 382 67.46 11.60 69.89
CA ARG A 382 67.52 13.02 70.31
C ARG A 382 68.91 13.64 70.30
N LYS A 383 69.94 12.80 70.20
CA LYS A 383 71.36 13.19 70.30
C LYS A 383 72.10 12.92 69.01
N GLY A 384 73.03 13.81 68.67
CA GLY A 384 73.89 13.68 67.49
C GLY A 384 73.12 13.89 66.18
N ASP A 385 73.63 13.34 65.09
CA ASP A 385 73.02 13.52 63.79
C ASP A 385 71.70 12.72 63.67
N ILE A 386 70.64 13.37 63.19
CA ILE A 386 69.27 12.85 63.09
C ILE A 386 68.80 13.16 61.68
N GLU A 387 68.41 12.13 60.93
CA GLU A 387 67.77 12.30 59.65
C GLU A 387 66.27 12.35 59.84
N PHE A 388 65.61 13.46 59.46
CA PHE A 388 64.17 13.57 59.65
C PHE A 388 63.42 12.75 58.61
N LYS A 389 63.09 11.49 58.89
CA LYS A 389 62.38 10.61 57.94
C LYS A 389 61.48 9.60 58.67
N PRO A 390 60.53 8.95 57.97
CA PRO A 390 59.60 7.99 58.55
C PRO A 390 60.29 6.82 59.27
N GLU A 391 61.42 6.34 58.73
CA GLU A 391 62.18 5.23 59.28
C GLU A 391 62.79 5.57 60.65
N GLU A 392 63.19 6.82 60.84
CA GLU A 392 63.65 7.37 62.13
C GLU A 392 62.48 7.78 63.05
N GLY A 393 61.24 7.52 62.63
CA GLY A 393 60.03 7.75 63.41
C GLY A 393 59.51 9.17 63.36
N ILE A 394 59.79 9.92 62.28
CA ILE A 394 59.33 11.30 62.10
C ILE A 394 58.45 11.39 60.84
N TRP A 395 57.22 11.91 61.00
CA TRP A 395 56.30 12.19 59.89
C TRP A 395 55.89 13.65 59.96
N ALA A 396 56.38 14.46 59.03
CA ALA A 396 56.19 15.90 59.07
C ALA A 396 56.15 16.52 57.67
N VAL A 397 55.59 17.72 57.60
CA VAL A 397 55.67 18.62 56.45
C VAL A 397 56.24 19.95 56.90
N GLY A 398 56.86 20.69 56.00
CA GLY A 398 57.29 22.03 56.32
C GLY A 398 58.09 22.72 55.23
N HIS A 399 58.47 23.93 55.53
CA HIS A 399 59.26 24.77 54.64
C HIS A 399 60.74 24.70 55.04
N TRP A 400 61.57 24.14 54.16
CA TRP A 400 63.01 23.98 54.41
C TRP A 400 63.80 24.29 53.14
N ALA A 401 64.92 25.01 53.28
CA ALA A 401 65.80 25.40 52.16
C ALA A 401 65.07 26.05 50.97
N GLY A 402 64.01 26.83 51.23
CA GLY A 402 63.23 27.52 50.21
C GLY A 402 62.14 26.67 49.54
N HIS A 403 61.90 25.45 50.03
CA HIS A 403 60.89 24.56 49.48
C HIS A 403 59.91 24.06 50.53
N PHE A 404 58.63 24.09 50.20
CA PHE A 404 57.59 23.40 50.97
C PHE A 404 57.57 21.92 50.58
N GLN A 405 57.76 21.04 51.56
CA GLN A 405 57.98 19.61 51.30
C GLN A 405 57.46 18.73 52.43
N ALA A 406 57.10 17.49 52.08
CA ALA A 406 56.88 16.42 53.04
C ALA A 406 58.19 15.65 53.27
N LEU A 407 58.43 15.29 54.53
CA LEU A 407 59.65 14.59 54.96
C LEU A 407 59.57 13.09 54.64
N THR A 408 59.34 12.74 53.38
CA THR A 408 59.37 11.36 52.86
C THR A 408 60.80 10.85 52.70
N SER A 409 60.93 9.53 52.50
CA SER A 409 62.14 8.78 52.21
C SER A 409 61.88 7.84 51.02
N PRO A 410 62.86 7.57 50.14
CA PRO A 410 64.26 8.02 50.21
C PRO A 410 64.44 9.51 49.85
N ASP A 411 63.57 10.05 49.00
CA ASP A 411 63.59 11.46 48.58
C ASP A 411 62.47 12.27 49.24
N ARG A 412 62.73 13.55 49.46
CA ARG A 412 61.72 14.53 49.90
C ARG A 412 60.66 14.74 48.82
N THR A 413 59.39 14.78 49.22
CA THR A 413 58.29 15.11 48.31
C THR A 413 58.09 16.62 48.28
N PHE A 414 58.45 17.28 47.18
CA PHE A 414 58.25 18.72 47.01
C PHE A 414 56.80 19.04 46.69
N LEU A 415 56.17 19.87 47.51
CA LEU A 415 54.76 20.26 47.41
C LEU A 415 54.64 21.58 46.63
N ARG A 416 55.12 21.60 45.38
CA ARG A 416 55.29 22.83 44.56
C ARG A 416 53.97 23.54 44.23
N GLU A 417 52.89 22.78 44.13
CA GLU A 417 51.56 23.28 43.76
C GLU A 417 50.83 23.93 44.95
N ILE A 418 51.35 23.74 46.16
CA ILE A 418 50.70 24.21 47.39
C ILE A 418 51.43 25.44 47.90
N GLN A 419 50.74 26.58 47.88
CA GLN A 419 51.24 27.78 48.54
C GLN A 419 51.44 27.49 50.04
N THR A 420 52.59 27.90 50.59
CA THR A 420 52.93 27.63 51.99
C THR A 420 51.85 28.21 52.92
N PRO A 421 51.13 27.36 53.68
CA PRO A 421 50.03 27.79 54.52
C PRO A 421 50.54 28.52 55.76
N LYS A 422 49.72 29.42 56.31
CA LYS A 422 50.00 30.07 57.60
C LYS A 422 49.54 29.20 58.76
N ARG A 423 48.47 28.42 58.56
CA ARG A 423 47.94 27.50 59.57
C ARG A 423 47.79 26.09 59.01
N ILE A 424 48.39 25.14 59.71
CA ILE A 424 48.38 23.72 59.34
C ILE A 424 47.65 22.93 60.41
N ARG A 425 46.69 22.12 59.98
CA ARG A 425 46.12 21.07 60.80
C ARG A 425 46.92 19.79 60.61
N VAL A 426 47.42 19.24 61.70
CA VAL A 426 48.01 17.89 61.74
C VAL A 426 46.94 16.95 62.28
N SER A 427 46.64 15.89 61.52
CA SER A 427 45.66 14.88 61.86
C SER A 427 46.35 13.54 62.00
N LEU A 428 46.20 12.93 63.17
CA LEU A 428 46.67 11.59 63.50
C LEU A 428 45.48 10.63 63.53
N ASP A 429 45.61 9.51 62.84
CA ASP A 429 44.77 8.33 63.00
C ASP A 429 45.69 7.17 63.37
N TYR A 430 45.74 6.83 64.66
CA TYR A 430 46.71 5.88 65.17
C TYR A 430 46.40 4.46 64.69
N GLU A 431 45.13 4.05 64.76
CA GLU A 431 44.67 2.72 64.38
C GLU A 431 44.79 2.45 62.87
N GLU A 432 44.47 3.44 62.02
CA GLU A 432 44.60 3.28 60.57
C GLU A 432 46.00 3.64 60.03
N GLY A 433 46.93 4.02 60.91
CA GLY A 433 48.29 4.36 60.51
C GLY A 433 48.33 5.54 59.55
N ARG A 434 47.60 6.62 59.84
CA ARG A 434 47.56 7.81 58.96
C ARG A 434 48.01 9.07 59.69
N VAL A 435 48.83 9.84 58.99
CA VAL A 435 49.22 11.19 59.40
C VAL A 435 48.93 12.12 58.24
N ALA A 436 47.89 12.93 58.37
CA ALA A 436 47.42 13.85 57.33
C ALA A 436 47.66 15.30 57.73
N PHE A 437 47.99 16.12 56.74
CA PHE A 437 48.26 17.54 56.88
C PHE A 437 47.29 18.30 56.00
N PHE A 438 46.67 19.35 56.55
CA PHE A 438 45.71 20.18 55.83
C PHE A 438 46.06 21.65 56.00
N SER A 439 45.86 22.43 54.93
CA SER A 439 45.90 23.88 54.99
C SER A 439 44.57 24.34 55.58
N VAL A 440 44.59 24.96 56.75
CA VAL A 440 43.37 25.51 57.35
C VAL A 440 42.96 26.77 56.58
N ASP A 441 43.92 27.56 56.13
CA ASP A 441 43.64 28.79 55.38
C ASP A 441 43.08 28.51 53.98
N GLY A 442 43.59 27.48 53.32
CA GLY A 442 43.20 27.11 51.96
C GLY A 442 42.11 26.05 51.90
N GLU A 443 41.71 25.49 53.04
CA GLU A 443 40.77 24.37 53.17
C GLU A 443 41.10 23.16 52.25
N ILE A 444 42.38 22.97 51.94
CA ILE A 444 42.86 21.91 51.05
C ILE A 444 43.78 20.92 51.77
N PRO A 445 43.78 19.62 51.38
CA PRO A 445 44.77 18.66 51.85
C PRO A 445 46.17 19.05 51.35
N ILE A 446 47.16 18.96 52.24
CA ILE A 446 48.57 19.21 51.94
C ILE A 446 49.27 17.91 51.55
N PHE A 447 49.27 16.95 52.46
CA PHE A 447 49.95 15.67 52.28
C PHE A 447 49.40 14.64 53.26
N THR A 448 49.52 13.35 52.94
CA THR A 448 49.14 12.28 53.87
C THR A 448 50.14 11.15 53.81
N PHE A 449 50.75 10.84 54.94
CA PHE A 449 51.43 9.55 55.14
C PHE A 449 50.37 8.50 55.44
N ARG A 450 50.31 7.47 54.61
CA ARG A 450 49.39 6.34 54.73
C ARG A 450 50.17 5.09 55.11
N LEU A 451 49.49 4.13 55.75
CA LEU A 451 50.07 2.83 56.12
C LEU A 451 51.30 2.98 57.03
N VAL A 452 51.25 3.98 57.92
CA VAL A 452 52.28 4.22 58.92
C VAL A 452 52.20 3.15 60.01
N SER A 453 53.30 2.43 60.22
CA SER A 453 53.45 1.57 61.40
C SER A 453 54.06 2.39 62.54
N PHE A 454 53.27 2.59 63.61
CA PHE A 454 53.76 3.18 64.86
C PHE A 454 54.38 2.15 65.80
N GLU A 455 54.34 0.85 65.45
CA GLU A 455 54.92 -0.26 66.23
C GLU A 455 54.42 -0.35 67.69
N GLY A 456 53.24 0.21 67.97
CA GLY A 456 52.71 0.29 69.33
C GLY A 456 53.39 1.36 70.21
N ILE A 457 54.30 2.15 69.64
CA ILE A 457 55.05 3.20 70.32
C ILE A 457 54.22 4.49 70.32
N ARG A 458 54.21 5.17 71.47
CA ARG A 458 53.55 6.47 71.62
C ARG A 458 54.11 7.48 70.61
N VAL A 459 53.22 8.22 69.96
CA VAL A 459 53.59 9.35 69.10
C VAL A 459 53.27 10.68 69.78
N ARG A 460 54.15 11.67 69.59
CA ARG A 460 53.99 13.02 70.15
C ARG A 460 53.97 14.04 69.01
N PRO A 461 53.25 15.16 69.16
CA PRO A 461 53.44 16.32 68.30
C PRO A 461 54.92 16.70 68.27
N TRP A 462 55.44 16.99 67.08
CA TRP A 462 56.84 17.28 66.87
C TRP A 462 56.97 18.51 65.99
N VAL A 463 57.86 19.43 66.39
CA VAL A 463 58.17 20.61 65.60
C VAL A 463 59.67 20.85 65.56
N TRP A 464 60.16 21.37 64.44
CA TRP A 464 61.52 21.85 64.28
C TRP A 464 61.53 23.28 63.74
N LEU A 465 62.48 24.09 64.24
CA LEU A 465 62.59 25.51 63.92
C LEU A 465 63.99 25.89 63.40
N GLY A 466 63.97 26.52 62.23
CA GLY A 466 65.09 27.21 61.61
C GLY A 466 65.26 28.63 62.15
N PRO A 467 66.32 29.34 61.71
CA PRO A 467 66.58 30.72 62.13
C PRO A 467 65.39 31.64 61.83
N GLY A 468 65.11 32.60 62.71
CA GLY A 468 64.03 33.59 62.52
C GLY A 468 62.61 33.00 62.51
N THR A 469 62.41 31.78 63.01
CA THR A 469 61.09 31.12 63.00
C THR A 469 60.41 31.23 64.35
N TRP A 470 59.11 31.53 64.31
CA TRP A 470 58.18 31.48 65.43
C TRP A 470 56.93 30.68 65.06
N LEU A 471 56.62 29.65 65.85
CA LEU A 471 55.41 28.83 65.75
C LEU A 471 54.53 28.99 66.99
N LYS A 472 53.23 28.85 66.79
CA LYS A 472 52.22 28.86 67.84
C LYS A 472 51.25 27.69 67.65
N MET A 473 51.08 26.87 68.69
CA MET A 473 50.02 25.87 68.76
C MET A 473 48.68 26.58 68.97
N TRP A 474 47.72 26.32 68.08
CA TRP A 474 46.40 26.96 68.16
C TRP A 474 45.59 26.39 69.34
N PRO A 475 44.87 27.24 70.10
CA PRO A 475 44.33 26.89 71.41
C PRO A 475 42.99 26.17 71.42
#